data_AF-A0A7K4GTZ9-F1
#
_entry.id   AF-A0A7K4GTZ9-F1
#
_cell.length_a   1.000
_cell.length_b   1.000
_cell.length_c   1.000
_cell.angle_alpha   90.00
_cell.angle_beta   90.00
_cell.angle_gamma   90.00
#
_symmetry.space_group_name_H-M   'P 1'
#
loop_
_entity.id
_entity.type
_entity.pdbx_description
1 polymer ?
#
loop_
_entity_poly.entity_id
_entity_poly.type
_entity_poly.pdbx_seq_one_letter_code
_entity_poly.pdbx_strand_id
1 'polypeptide(L)'
;EIGEREILEVSVLGNNVIVKGKDFEKEFLFDEYVNDLCKTCKIRKPPLVSKFPDLYVGECEEYSDIVDDFTDIEEFDSKTPEEKWEYITDALSVCTRCYACREACPMCYCSLCFVDQNKPIWFGKTTDLPDIIVYHLIRAMHMAGRCVACGACSLVCPMGIDLNLINRKLEKIVKERFGFTSGLDPDTLPPMVDFKMEDAEEFMLEED
;
A
#
# COMPACT_ATOMS: atom_id res chain seq x y z
N GLU A 1 10.00 13.30 -21.95
CA GLU A 1 11.25 12.85 -22.62
C GLU A 1 11.13 12.55 -24.12
N ILE A 2 9.95 12.17 -24.60
CA ILE A 2 9.72 11.99 -26.04
C ILE A 2 9.03 13.18 -26.72
N GLY A 3 8.45 14.12 -25.97
CA GLY A 3 7.70 15.25 -26.53
C GLY A 3 6.34 14.81 -27.08
N GLU A 4 5.72 15.64 -27.93
CA GLU A 4 4.43 15.36 -28.58
C GLU A 4 4.60 14.40 -29.78
N ARG A 5 5.09 13.18 -29.51
CA ARG A 5 5.27 12.14 -30.53
C ARG A 5 4.37 10.95 -30.23
N GLU A 6 3.74 10.40 -31.26
CA GLU A 6 2.89 9.23 -31.16
C GLU A 6 3.72 7.96 -30.95
N ILE A 7 3.33 7.18 -29.94
CA ILE A 7 3.90 5.86 -29.64
C ILE A 7 3.09 4.83 -30.42
N LEU A 8 3.76 4.03 -31.25
CA LEU A 8 3.14 2.97 -32.04
C LEU A 8 3.36 1.59 -31.42
N GLU A 9 4.51 1.39 -30.79
CA GLU A 9 4.88 0.10 -30.20
C GLU A 9 5.75 0.32 -28.95
N VAL A 10 5.53 -0.50 -27.94
CA VAL A 10 6.35 -0.58 -26.73
C VAL A 10 6.72 -2.03 -26.49
N SER A 11 8.00 -2.31 -26.28
CA SER A 11 8.50 -3.63 -25.93
C SER A 11 9.44 -3.55 -24.74
N VAL A 12 9.41 -4.56 -23.87
CA VAL A 12 10.27 -4.65 -22.68
C VAL A 12 11.25 -5.81 -22.89
N LEU A 13 12.54 -5.51 -22.82
CA LEU A 13 13.64 -6.47 -22.94
C LEU A 13 14.55 -6.34 -21.72
N GLY A 14 14.34 -7.21 -20.72
CA GLY A 14 15.06 -7.12 -19.45
C GLY A 14 14.76 -5.78 -18.75
N ASN A 15 15.79 -4.98 -18.49
CA ASN A 15 15.66 -3.65 -17.88
C ASN A 15 15.46 -2.52 -18.90
N ASN A 16 15.21 -2.83 -20.17
CA ASN A 16 15.09 -1.81 -21.20
C ASN A 16 13.66 -1.77 -21.75
N VAL A 17 13.10 -0.57 -21.83
CA VAL A 17 11.83 -0.29 -22.51
C VAL A 17 12.17 0.38 -23.83
N ILE A 18 11.89 -0.32 -24.92
CA ILE A 18 12.04 0.20 -26.27
C ILE A 18 10.70 0.76 -26.72
N VAL A 19 10.67 2.07 -26.93
CA VAL A 19 9.51 2.83 -27.39
C VAL A 19 9.76 3.23 -28.84
N LYS A 20 8.91 2.73 -29.75
CA LYS A 20 8.95 3.04 -31.17
C LYS A 20 7.76 3.89 -31.57
N GLY A 21 8.04 4.94 -32.33
CA GLY A 21 7.03 5.67 -33.07
C GLY A 21 7.34 5.65 -34.56
N LYS A 22 6.65 6.49 -35.33
CA LYS A 22 6.76 6.51 -36.79
C LYS A 22 8.18 6.78 -37.30
N ASP A 23 8.87 7.75 -36.69
CA ASP A 23 10.17 8.26 -37.12
C ASP A 23 11.21 8.25 -35.97
N PHE A 24 10.96 7.48 -34.90
CA PHE A 24 11.89 7.38 -33.78
C PHE A 24 11.83 6.04 -33.08
N GLU A 25 12.98 5.67 -32.49
CA GLU A 25 13.13 4.59 -31.54
C GLU A 25 13.95 5.14 -30.38
N LYS A 26 13.46 4.94 -29.15
CA LYS A 26 14.16 5.35 -27.93
C LYS A 26 14.12 4.23 -26.92
N GLU A 27 15.22 4.12 -26.19
CA GLU A 27 15.41 3.16 -25.12
C GLU A 27 15.40 3.90 -23.78
N PHE A 28 14.66 3.35 -22.82
CA PHE A 28 14.56 3.83 -21.45
C PHE A 28 14.89 2.69 -20.49
N LEU A 29 15.41 3.01 -19.31
CA LEU A 29 15.62 2.02 -18.27
C LEU A 29 14.29 1.76 -17.55
N PHE A 30 13.81 0.52 -17.56
CA PHE A 30 12.54 0.12 -16.94
C PHE A 30 12.50 0.49 -15.46
N ASP A 31 13.62 0.29 -14.75
CA ASP A 31 13.75 0.63 -13.32
C ASP A 31 13.55 2.12 -13.01
N GLU A 32 13.74 3.03 -13.97
CA GLU A 32 13.50 4.47 -13.77
C GLU A 32 12.01 4.84 -13.88
N TYR A 33 11.20 3.99 -14.52
CA TYR A 33 9.80 4.28 -14.84
C TYR A 33 8.80 3.39 -14.10
N VAL A 34 9.25 2.25 -13.59
CA VAL A 34 8.42 1.39 -12.76
C VAL A 34 8.19 2.03 -11.39
N ASN A 35 7.00 1.88 -10.83
CA ASN A 35 6.70 2.34 -9.47
C ASN A 35 7.68 1.68 -8.47
N ASP A 36 8.20 2.44 -7.51
CA ASP A 36 9.19 1.93 -6.55
C ASP A 36 8.69 0.70 -5.78
N LEU A 37 7.39 0.62 -5.52
CA LEU A 37 6.80 -0.52 -4.85
C LEU A 37 6.81 -1.79 -5.72
N CYS A 38 6.72 -1.66 -7.04
CA CYS A 38 6.87 -2.82 -7.93
C CYS A 38 8.29 -3.40 -7.89
N LYS A 39 9.30 -2.61 -7.50
CA LYS A 39 10.69 -3.08 -7.34
C LYS A 39 10.82 -4.00 -6.13
N THR A 40 10.08 -3.72 -5.06
CA THR A 40 10.11 -4.48 -3.80
C THR A 40 9.05 -5.58 -3.75
N CYS A 41 8.01 -5.50 -4.59
CA CYS A 41 6.90 -6.46 -4.61
C CYS A 41 7.37 -7.91 -4.80
N LYS A 42 7.01 -8.75 -3.82
CA LYS A 42 7.29 -10.19 -3.81
C LYS A 42 6.20 -11.01 -4.51
N ILE A 43 5.01 -10.43 -4.71
CA ILE A 43 3.86 -11.08 -5.36
C ILE A 43 3.72 -10.53 -6.79
N ARG A 44 4.39 -11.17 -7.75
CA ARG A 44 4.41 -10.73 -9.16
C ARG A 44 3.36 -11.42 -10.02
N LYS A 45 2.78 -12.50 -9.51
CA LYS A 45 1.67 -13.23 -10.11
C LYS A 45 0.54 -13.31 -9.10
N PRO A 46 -0.74 -13.27 -9.53
CA PRO A 46 -1.85 -13.51 -8.63
C PRO A 46 -1.69 -14.85 -7.90
N PRO A 47 -1.94 -14.91 -6.58
CA PRO A 47 -1.98 -16.17 -5.86
C PRO A 47 -3.01 -17.13 -6.44
N LEU A 48 -2.59 -18.36 -6.70
CA LEU A 48 -3.46 -19.42 -7.19
C LEU A 48 -4.44 -19.84 -6.07
N VAL A 49 -5.71 -19.43 -6.19
CA VAL A 49 -6.77 -19.91 -5.30
C VAL A 49 -7.63 -20.91 -6.05
N SER A 50 -7.55 -22.16 -5.62
CA SER A 50 -8.28 -23.29 -6.20
C SER A 50 -9.80 -23.11 -6.24
N LYS A 51 -10.35 -22.29 -5.33
CA LYS A 51 -11.78 -21.96 -5.26
C LYS A 51 -12.25 -21.01 -6.39
N PHE A 52 -11.33 -20.31 -7.05
CA PHE A 52 -11.62 -19.22 -7.98
C PHE A 52 -10.86 -19.33 -9.31
N PRO A 53 -10.88 -20.49 -10.00
CA PRO A 53 -10.02 -20.72 -11.18
C PRO A 53 -10.31 -19.75 -12.34
N ASP A 54 -11.54 -19.24 -12.44
CA ASP A 54 -11.98 -18.36 -13.54
C ASP A 54 -11.75 -16.85 -13.27
N LEU A 55 -11.22 -16.47 -12.09
CA LEU A 55 -11.05 -15.07 -11.69
C LEU A 55 -9.70 -14.46 -12.11
N TYR A 56 -8.77 -15.28 -12.59
CA TYR A 56 -7.43 -14.83 -12.95
C TYR A 56 -7.28 -14.60 -14.45
N VAL A 57 -6.56 -13.53 -14.80
CA VAL A 57 -6.11 -13.27 -16.16
C VAL A 57 -4.61 -13.47 -16.21
N GLY A 58 -4.15 -14.45 -16.99
CA GLY A 58 -2.72 -14.76 -17.15
C GLY A 58 -2.23 -15.87 -16.23
N GLU A 59 -0.93 -15.85 -15.92
CA GLU A 59 -0.27 -16.88 -15.11
C GLU A 59 -0.45 -16.62 -13.62
N CYS A 60 -0.76 -17.67 -12.85
CA CYS A 60 -0.83 -17.65 -11.39
C CYS A 60 0.34 -18.40 -10.77
N GLU A 61 0.55 -18.20 -9.47
CA GLU A 61 1.59 -18.87 -8.70
C GLU A 61 1.06 -19.27 -7.32
N GLU A 62 1.50 -20.42 -6.81
CA GLU A 62 1.19 -20.83 -5.44
C GLU A 62 2.17 -20.14 -4.47
N TYR A 63 1.63 -19.47 -3.45
CA TYR A 63 2.41 -18.84 -2.40
C TYR A 63 2.04 -19.47 -1.07
N SER A 64 2.97 -20.19 -0.43
CA SER A 64 2.79 -20.71 0.92
C SER A 64 3.07 -19.63 1.98
N ASP A 65 4.04 -18.76 1.70
CA ASP A 65 4.40 -17.63 2.53
C ASP A 65 5.16 -16.59 1.69
N ILE A 66 5.14 -15.33 2.13
CA ILE A 66 5.93 -14.25 1.54
C ILE A 66 6.99 -13.80 2.54
N VAL A 67 8.25 -14.03 2.17
CA VAL A 67 9.40 -13.51 2.89
C VAL A 67 9.78 -12.15 2.31
N ASP A 68 9.59 -11.11 3.11
CA ASP A 68 9.96 -9.73 2.79
C ASP A 68 10.89 -9.19 3.88
N ASP A 69 11.97 -8.54 3.45
CA ASP A 69 12.97 -7.95 4.33
C ASP A 69 12.58 -6.52 4.76
N PHE A 70 11.57 -5.93 4.11
CA PHE A 70 11.08 -4.59 4.42
C PHE A 70 12.18 -3.52 4.38
N THR A 71 13.17 -3.72 3.49
CA THR A 71 14.31 -2.81 3.28
C THR A 71 13.86 -1.38 2.91
N ASP A 72 12.69 -1.23 2.30
CA ASP A 72 12.08 0.05 1.95
C ASP A 72 11.64 0.89 3.16
N ILE A 73 11.48 0.29 4.34
CA ILE A 73 11.05 1.00 5.55
C ILE A 73 12.10 1.01 6.67
N GLU A 74 13.26 0.38 6.48
CA GLU A 74 14.34 0.36 7.48
C GLU A 74 14.79 1.77 7.88
N GLU A 75 14.92 2.68 6.91
CA GLU A 75 15.31 4.07 7.20
C GLU A 75 14.29 4.74 8.12
N PHE A 76 12.99 4.59 7.82
CA PHE A 76 11.93 5.14 8.65
C PHE A 76 11.90 4.48 10.03
N ASP A 77 12.11 3.17 10.11
CA ASP A 77 12.12 2.43 11.37
C ASP A 77 13.27 2.82 12.29
N SER A 78 14.41 3.22 11.73
CA SER A 78 15.59 3.64 12.50
C SER A 78 15.44 5.01 13.18
N LYS A 79 14.46 5.82 12.75
CA LYS A 79 14.19 7.16 13.29
C LYS A 79 13.62 7.10 14.73
N THR A 80 13.91 8.12 15.54
CA THR A 80 13.29 8.29 16.87
C THR A 80 11.78 8.55 16.74
N PRO A 81 10.99 8.40 17.83
CA PRO A 81 9.57 8.75 17.82
C PRO A 81 9.28 10.19 17.35
N GLU A 82 10.12 11.15 17.76
CA GLU A 82 10.00 12.56 17.37
C GLU A 82 10.27 12.75 15.88
N GLU A 83 11.33 12.13 15.36
CA GLU A 83 11.68 12.18 13.94
C GLU A 83 10.62 11.49 13.07
N LYS A 84 10.04 10.37 13.53
CA LYS A 84 8.92 9.71 12.85
C LYS A 84 7.69 10.61 12.81
N TRP A 85 7.37 11.26 13.93
CA TRP A 85 6.25 12.18 14.01
C TRP A 85 6.44 13.38 13.08
N GLU A 86 7.63 13.98 13.07
CA GLU A 86 7.97 15.08 12.17
C GLU A 86 7.86 14.66 10.71
N TYR A 87 8.44 13.50 10.35
CA TYR A 87 8.37 12.97 8.98
C TYR A 87 6.92 12.80 8.50
N ILE A 88 6.07 12.12 9.29
CA ILE A 88 4.67 11.88 8.91
C ILE A 88 3.89 13.21 8.85
N THR A 89 4.15 14.11 9.80
CA THR A 89 3.49 15.41 9.85
C THR A 89 3.83 16.26 8.63
N ASP A 90 5.11 16.32 8.25
CA ASP A 90 5.59 17.04 7.08
C ASP A 90 4.99 16.46 5.79
N ALA A 91 5.07 15.14 5.61
CA ALA A 91 4.52 14.44 4.45
C ALA A 91 3.01 14.66 4.28
N LEU A 92 2.25 14.72 5.39
CA LEU A 92 0.80 14.93 5.36
C LEU A 92 0.37 16.40 5.33
N SER A 93 1.28 17.35 5.59
CA SER A 93 0.97 18.78 5.67
C SER A 93 0.40 19.36 4.37
N VAL A 94 0.76 18.77 3.23
CA VAL A 94 0.29 19.16 1.90
C VAL A 94 -1.01 18.47 1.47
N CYS A 95 -1.55 17.56 2.30
CA CYS A 95 -2.75 16.80 1.96
C CYS A 95 -3.98 17.71 1.87
N THR A 96 -4.62 17.72 0.70
CA THR A 96 -5.86 18.48 0.44
C THR A 96 -7.12 17.72 0.83
N ARG A 97 -6.98 16.50 1.37
CA ARG A 97 -8.08 15.60 1.74
C ARG A 97 -9.08 15.37 0.59
N CYS A 98 -8.57 15.27 -0.65
CA CYS A 98 -9.37 15.04 -1.85
C CYS A 98 -9.94 13.62 -1.98
N TYR A 99 -9.53 12.69 -1.11
CA TYR A 99 -9.95 11.28 -1.06
C TYR A 99 -9.60 10.42 -2.29
N ALA A 100 -8.81 10.89 -3.24
CA ALA A 100 -8.36 10.06 -4.38
C ALA A 100 -7.73 8.72 -3.92
N CYS A 101 -6.94 8.75 -2.84
CA CYS A 101 -6.32 7.56 -2.26
C CYS A 101 -7.32 6.55 -1.64
N ARG A 102 -8.51 7.00 -1.25
CA ARG A 102 -9.62 6.13 -0.81
C ARG A 102 -10.29 5.52 -2.03
N GLU A 103 -10.67 6.35 -3.01
CA GLU A 103 -11.42 5.90 -4.19
C GLU A 103 -10.64 4.91 -5.05
N ALA A 104 -9.32 5.05 -5.13
CA ALA A 104 -8.48 4.11 -5.86
C ALA A 104 -8.21 2.78 -5.11
N CYS A 105 -8.55 2.70 -3.82
CA CYS A 105 -8.21 1.53 -3.01
C CYS A 105 -9.29 0.45 -3.11
N PRO A 106 -8.98 -0.77 -3.61
CA PRO A 106 -9.97 -1.84 -3.73
C PRO A 106 -10.48 -2.35 -2.37
N MET A 107 -9.76 -2.06 -1.28
CA MET A 107 -10.14 -2.46 0.08
C MET A 107 -11.01 -1.42 0.80
N CYS A 108 -11.22 -0.23 0.21
CA CYS A 108 -12.07 0.81 0.76
C CYS A 108 -13.54 0.65 0.32
N TYR A 109 -14.12 -0.54 0.50
CA TYR A 109 -15.47 -0.90 0.02
C TYR A 109 -16.57 -0.83 1.08
N CYS A 110 -16.30 -0.29 2.27
CA CYS A 110 -17.26 -0.26 3.38
C CYS A 110 -18.56 0.45 2.97
N SER A 111 -19.71 -0.19 3.24
CA SER A 111 -21.04 0.41 3.04
C SER A 111 -21.30 1.61 3.95
N LEU A 112 -20.63 1.64 5.10
CA LEU A 112 -20.65 2.74 6.06
C LEU A 112 -19.22 3.20 6.35
N CYS A 113 -18.83 4.37 5.84
CA CYS A 113 -17.49 4.92 6.02
C CYS A 113 -17.49 6.11 6.99
N PHE A 114 -16.53 6.14 7.92
CA PHE A 114 -16.33 7.27 8.85
C PHE A 114 -16.11 8.62 8.13
N VAL A 115 -15.56 8.58 6.92
CA VAL A 115 -15.38 9.74 6.05
C VAL A 115 -16.72 10.36 5.66
N ASP A 116 -17.75 9.54 5.42
CA ASP A 116 -19.06 9.99 4.98
C ASP A 116 -19.98 10.30 6.18
N GLN A 117 -19.77 9.64 7.33
CA GLN A 117 -20.61 9.81 8.52
C GLN A 117 -20.43 11.17 9.20
N ASN A 118 -21.51 11.94 9.32
CA ASN A 118 -21.52 13.26 9.97
C ASN A 118 -22.22 13.26 11.34
N LYS A 119 -22.75 12.12 11.82
CA LYS A 119 -23.50 12.05 13.07
C LYS A 119 -23.24 10.73 13.82
N PRO A 120 -22.85 10.78 15.12
CA PRO A 120 -22.33 11.97 15.81
C PRO A 120 -20.98 12.39 15.20
N ILE A 121 -20.58 13.66 15.41
CA ILE A 121 -19.29 14.16 14.93
C ILE A 121 -18.24 13.79 15.97
N TRP A 122 -17.46 12.75 15.71
CA TRP A 122 -16.34 12.33 16.56
C TRP A 122 -15.03 13.06 16.22
N PHE A 123 -14.82 13.40 14.95
CA PHE A 123 -13.62 14.02 14.43
C PHE A 123 -13.98 15.04 13.35
N GLY A 124 -13.14 16.05 13.18
CA GLY A 124 -13.36 17.10 12.21
C GLY A 124 -13.16 16.61 10.78
N LYS A 125 -13.80 17.34 9.86
CA LYS A 125 -13.79 17.07 8.42
C LYS A 125 -13.07 18.16 7.64
N THR A 126 -12.18 18.90 8.29
CA THR A 126 -11.43 20.00 7.67
C THR A 126 -10.15 19.49 7.01
N THR A 127 -9.42 20.41 6.39
CA THR A 127 -8.05 20.21 5.91
C THR A 127 -7.01 20.66 6.95
N ASP A 128 -7.42 20.84 8.21
CA ASP A 128 -6.47 21.11 9.27
C ASP A 128 -5.67 19.84 9.56
N LEU A 129 -4.38 20.01 9.84
CA LEU A 129 -3.45 18.89 10.03
C LEU A 129 -3.92 17.82 11.05
N PRO A 130 -4.49 18.16 12.22
CA PRO A 130 -4.99 17.15 13.16
C PRO A 130 -6.08 16.26 12.53
N ASP A 131 -6.99 16.85 11.76
CA ASP A 131 -8.08 16.14 11.08
C ASP A 131 -7.55 15.24 9.95
N ILE A 132 -6.52 15.69 9.23
CA ILE A 132 -5.81 14.91 8.21
C ILE A 132 -5.12 13.70 8.85
N ILE A 133 -4.39 13.91 9.95
CA ILE A 133 -3.71 12.83 10.68
C ILE A 133 -4.72 11.79 11.15
N VAL A 134 -5.84 12.21 11.74
CA VAL A 134 -6.91 11.29 12.18
C VAL A 134 -7.48 10.50 11.00
N TYR A 135 -7.73 11.13 9.85
CA TYR A 135 -8.17 10.41 8.64
C TYR A 135 -7.18 9.32 8.21
N HIS A 136 -5.90 9.66 8.11
CA HIS A 136 -4.88 8.70 7.70
C HIS A 136 -4.68 7.59 8.74
N LEU A 137 -4.72 7.91 10.04
CA LEU A 137 -4.61 6.95 11.13
C LEU A 137 -5.77 5.93 11.12
N ILE A 138 -7.01 6.39 11.07
CA ILE A 138 -8.19 5.50 11.05
C ILE A 138 -8.18 4.64 9.78
N ARG A 139 -7.86 5.23 8.62
CA ARG A 139 -7.74 4.47 7.36
C ARG A 139 -6.64 3.41 7.46
N ALA A 140 -5.48 3.76 8.02
CA ALA A 140 -4.38 2.84 8.22
C ALA A 140 -4.82 1.64 9.10
N MET A 141 -5.50 1.91 10.22
CA MET A 141 -6.07 0.86 11.09
C MET A 141 -7.08 -0.04 10.37
N HIS A 142 -7.99 0.52 9.56
CA HIS A 142 -8.93 -0.29 8.76
C HIS A 142 -8.24 -1.16 7.70
N MET A 143 -7.03 -0.79 7.30
CA MET A 143 -6.25 -1.48 6.28
C MET A 143 -5.28 -2.52 6.86
N ALA A 144 -5.06 -2.54 8.17
CA ALA A 144 -4.20 -3.52 8.84
C ALA A 144 -4.69 -4.95 8.58
N GLY A 145 -3.84 -5.80 7.99
CA GLY A 145 -4.18 -7.16 7.57
C GLY A 145 -5.10 -7.25 6.34
N ARG A 146 -5.31 -6.14 5.63
CA ARG A 146 -6.11 -6.08 4.39
C ARG A 146 -5.33 -5.49 3.22
N CYS A 147 -4.39 -4.60 3.49
CA CYS A 147 -3.56 -4.00 2.46
C CYS A 147 -2.61 -5.05 1.88
N VAL A 148 -2.61 -5.17 0.55
CA VAL A 148 -1.64 -5.96 -0.23
C VAL A 148 -0.50 -5.08 -0.78
N ALA A 149 -0.36 -3.89 -0.20
CA ALA A 149 0.62 -2.88 -0.59
C ALA A 149 0.63 -2.51 -2.08
N CYS A 150 -0.47 -2.57 -2.84
CA CYS A 150 -0.44 -2.39 -4.31
C CYS A 150 -0.01 -1.00 -4.86
N GLY A 151 0.28 -0.01 -4.02
CA GLY A 151 0.76 1.30 -4.48
C GLY A 151 -0.30 2.27 -4.99
N ALA A 152 -1.52 1.81 -5.25
CA ALA A 152 -2.56 2.60 -5.92
C ALA A 152 -2.86 3.93 -5.21
N CYS A 153 -2.85 3.94 -3.87
CA CYS A 153 -3.12 5.15 -3.08
C CYS A 153 -2.07 6.25 -3.22
N SER A 154 -0.79 5.89 -3.37
CA SER A 154 0.29 6.86 -3.62
C SER A 154 0.25 7.34 -5.06
N LEU A 155 0.02 6.42 -6.00
CA LEU A 155 0.00 6.71 -7.44
C LEU A 155 -1.04 7.78 -7.82
N VAL A 156 -2.21 7.75 -7.18
CA VAL A 156 -3.30 8.69 -7.47
C VAL A 156 -3.23 9.98 -6.67
N CYS A 157 -2.25 10.13 -5.75
CA CYS A 157 -2.19 11.32 -4.91
C CYS A 157 -1.72 12.52 -5.72
N PRO A 158 -2.55 13.56 -5.93
CA PRO A 158 -2.15 14.72 -6.73
C PRO A 158 -1.05 15.56 -6.07
N MET A 159 -0.83 15.35 -4.76
CA MET A 159 0.21 16.03 -3.98
C MET A 159 1.50 15.22 -3.89
N GLY A 160 1.57 14.04 -4.51
CA GLY A 160 2.76 13.18 -4.49
C GLY A 160 3.05 12.54 -3.12
N ILE A 161 2.06 12.47 -2.22
CA ILE A 161 2.25 11.84 -0.90
C ILE A 161 2.41 10.34 -1.07
N ASP A 162 3.52 9.79 -0.61
CA ASP A 162 3.70 8.34 -0.55
C ASP A 162 2.99 7.74 0.67
N LEU A 163 1.76 7.30 0.44
CA LEU A 163 0.96 6.58 1.43
C LEU A 163 1.40 5.12 1.61
N ASN A 164 2.29 4.60 0.76
CA ASN A 164 2.77 3.23 0.91
C ASN A 164 3.63 3.10 2.15
N LEU A 165 4.45 4.09 2.50
CA LEU A 165 5.24 4.05 3.73
C LEU A 165 4.41 3.64 4.96
N ILE A 166 3.25 4.27 5.16
CA ILE A 166 2.34 3.97 6.28
C ILE A 166 1.82 2.52 6.17
N ASN A 167 1.39 2.11 4.97
CA ASN A 167 0.80 0.79 4.78
C ASN A 167 1.83 -0.35 4.83
N ARG A 168 3.04 -0.13 4.33
CA ARG A 168 4.19 -1.05 4.40
C ARG A 168 4.66 -1.22 5.84
N LYS A 169 4.69 -0.13 6.62
CA LYS A 169 4.95 -0.22 8.06
C LYS A 169 3.90 -1.07 8.78
N LEU A 170 2.62 -0.89 8.45
CA LEU A 170 1.55 -1.73 9.00
C LEU A 170 1.64 -3.18 8.54
N GLU A 171 1.99 -3.44 7.28
CA GLU A 171 2.22 -4.78 6.76
C GLU A 171 3.33 -5.48 7.54
N LYS A 172 4.46 -4.81 7.78
CA LYS A 172 5.54 -5.33 8.63
C LYS A 172 5.06 -5.65 10.04
N ILE A 173 4.36 -4.72 10.70
CA ILE A 173 3.82 -4.93 12.05
C ILE A 173 2.89 -6.15 12.08
N VAL A 174 2.02 -6.28 11.08
CA VAL A 174 1.09 -7.40 10.98
C VAL A 174 1.82 -8.73 10.76
N LYS A 175 2.86 -8.72 9.90
CA LYS A 175 3.68 -9.89 9.64
C LYS A 175 4.45 -10.35 10.88
N GLU A 176 5.09 -9.41 11.58
CA GLU A 176 5.90 -9.67 12.77
C GLU A 176 5.05 -10.15 13.95
N ARG A 177 3.89 -9.52 14.18
CA ARG A 177 3.05 -9.83 15.36
C ARG A 177 2.12 -11.02 15.16
N PHE A 178 1.63 -11.25 13.95
CA PHE A 178 0.57 -12.24 13.69
C PHE A 178 0.97 -13.30 12.65
N GLY A 179 2.18 -13.21 12.06
CA GLY A 179 2.63 -14.11 10.99
C GLY A 179 1.80 -13.99 9.71
N PHE A 180 0.97 -12.95 9.57
CA PHE A 180 -0.06 -12.86 8.54
C PHE A 180 0.40 -12.04 7.32
N THR A 181 0.05 -12.51 6.12
CA THR A 181 0.26 -11.79 4.86
C THR A 181 -1.08 -11.64 4.15
N SER A 182 -1.47 -10.40 3.85
CA SER A 182 -2.74 -10.10 3.19
C SER A 182 -2.80 -10.65 1.77
N GLY A 183 -3.98 -11.14 1.37
CA GLY A 183 -4.29 -11.41 -0.04
C GLY A 183 -3.79 -12.73 -0.61
N LEU A 184 -3.21 -13.63 0.20
CA LEU A 184 -2.77 -14.96 -0.25
C LEU A 184 -3.91 -15.99 -0.31
N ASP A 185 -4.75 -16.02 0.72
CA ASP A 185 -5.86 -16.98 0.85
C ASP A 185 -7.13 -16.25 1.31
N PRO A 186 -8.26 -16.36 0.57
CA PRO A 186 -9.53 -15.75 0.96
C PRO A 186 -10.19 -16.38 2.19
N ASP A 187 -9.84 -17.61 2.57
CA ASP A 187 -10.44 -18.28 3.73
C ASP A 187 -9.72 -17.92 5.04
N THR A 188 -8.47 -17.46 4.96
CA THR A 188 -7.71 -17.06 6.13
C THR A 188 -8.21 -15.70 6.63
N LEU A 189 -8.68 -15.66 7.88
CA LEU A 189 -9.19 -14.44 8.49
C LEU A 189 -8.04 -13.46 8.84
N PRO A 190 -8.21 -12.15 8.55
CA PRO A 190 -7.25 -11.13 8.97
C PRO A 190 -7.14 -11.00 10.50
N PRO A 191 -5.99 -10.55 11.04
CA PRO A 191 -5.77 -10.45 12.49
C PRO A 191 -6.76 -9.55 13.24
N MET A 192 -7.35 -8.55 12.57
CA MET A 192 -8.32 -7.65 13.21
C MET A 192 -9.71 -8.29 13.43
N VAL A 193 -9.94 -9.51 12.93
CA VAL A 193 -11.20 -10.25 13.04
C VAL A 193 -11.00 -11.70 13.46
N ASP A 194 -9.79 -12.07 13.85
CA ASP A 194 -9.41 -13.37 14.35
C ASP A 194 -8.70 -13.21 15.71
N PHE A 195 -8.57 -14.28 16.48
CA PHE A 195 -7.89 -14.28 17.77
C PHE A 195 -7.16 -15.60 17.99
N LYS A 196 -5.87 -15.54 18.31
CA LYS A 196 -5.08 -16.71 18.71
C LYS A 196 -4.52 -16.51 20.10
N MET A 197 -4.49 -17.59 20.89
CA MET A 197 -3.98 -17.54 22.26
C MET A 197 -2.46 -17.25 22.30
N GLU A 198 -1.77 -17.50 21.19
CA GLU A 198 -0.33 -17.30 21.02
C GLU A 198 0.02 -15.92 20.44
N ASP A 199 -0.95 -15.05 20.18
CA ASP A 199 -0.70 -13.68 19.70
C ASP A 199 0.10 -12.88 20.75
N ALA A 200 0.94 -11.94 20.30
CA ALA A 200 1.81 -11.18 21.19
C ALA A 200 1.02 -10.15 22.03
N GLU A 201 0.94 -10.38 23.34
CA GLU A 201 0.18 -9.57 24.32
C GLU A 201 1.06 -8.62 25.15
N GLU A 202 2.13 -8.09 24.55
CA GLU A 202 3.15 -7.22 25.21
C GLU A 202 2.55 -5.99 25.91
N PHE A 203 1.37 -5.53 25.50
CA PHE A 203 0.70 -4.36 26.09
C PHE A 203 -0.22 -4.72 27.27
N MET A 204 -0.62 -5.99 27.42
CA MET A 204 -1.44 -6.47 28.54
C MET A 204 -0.59 -7.08 29.64
N LEU A 205 0.55 -7.67 29.28
CA LEU A 205 1.49 -8.31 30.18
C LEU A 205 2.73 -7.43 30.30
N GLU A 206 2.67 -6.40 31.14
CA GLU A 206 3.89 -5.82 31.70
C GLU A 206 4.46 -6.86 32.70
N GLU A 207 5.44 -7.65 32.28
CA GLU A 207 6.42 -8.18 33.23
C GLU A 207 7.71 -7.36 33.06
N ASP A 208 8.11 -6.73 34.17
CA ASP A 208 9.21 -5.76 34.35
C ASP A 208 10.45 -5.93 33.45
#